data_AF-A0A917PTU0-F1
#
_entry.id   AF-A0A917PTU0-F1
#
_cell.length_a   1.000
_cell.length_b   1.000
_cell.length_c   1.000
_cell.angle_alpha   90.00
_cell.angle_beta   90.00
_cell.angle_gamma   90.00
#
_symmetry.space_group_name_H-M   'P 1'
#
loop_
_entity.id
_entity.type
_entity.pdbx_description
1 polymer ?
#
loop_
_entity_poly.entity_id
_entity_poly.type
_entity_poly.pdbx_seq_one_letter_code
_entity_poly.pdbx_strand_id
1 'polypeptide(L)' 'MVKTYARSDTWESPGGQVEEDEALDIAMCREVQEETEIAVEPLGITGVYYITRPKIFYRWFFRPNG' A
#
# COMPACT_ATOMS: atom_id res chain seq x y z
N MET A 1 9.12 3.83 3.34
CA MET A 1 7.77 4.42 3.45
C MET A 1 7.70 5.56 2.45
N VAL A 2 6.61 5.68 1.69
CA VAL A 2 6.48 6.67 0.61
C VAL A 2 5.40 7.67 0.95
N LYS A 3 5.58 8.91 0.51
CA LYS A 3 4.64 10.01 0.73
C LYS A 3 3.74 10.14 -0.50
N THR A 4 2.45 9.83 -0.34
CA THR A 4 1.47 9.91 -1.42
C THR A 4 1.00 11.35 -1.68
N TYR A 5 0.88 11.76 -2.94
CA TYR A 5 0.44 13.12 -3.34
C TYR A 5 -1.07 13.40 -3.12
N ALA A 6 -1.87 12.39 -2.77
CA ALA A 6 -3.32 12.53 -2.63
C ALA A 6 -3.77 12.96 -1.22
N ARG A 7 -2.97 12.71 -0.17
CA ARG A 7 -3.25 13.08 1.23
C ARG A 7 -1.93 13.29 1.97
N SER A 8 -1.58 14.54 2.20
CA SER A 8 -0.26 14.97 2.66
C SER A 8 0.17 14.55 4.07
N ASP A 9 -0.60 13.72 4.79
CA ASP A 9 -0.40 13.44 6.23
C ASP A 9 -0.62 11.98 6.67
N THR A 10 -0.64 11.01 5.75
CA THR A 10 -0.74 9.58 6.10
C THR A 10 0.39 8.79 5.44
N TRP A 11 1.13 8.03 6.25
CA TRP A 11 2.11 7.06 5.75
C TRP A 11 1.38 5.80 5.34
N GLU A 12 1.56 5.38 4.09
CA GLU A 12 1.04 4.13 3.57
C GLU A 12 2.23 3.23 3.15
N SER A 13 2.00 1.92 3.16
CA SER A 13 2.94 0.97 2.59
C SER A 13 2.98 1.16 1.07
N PRO A 14 4.15 1.01 0.42
CA PRO A 14 4.21 1.08 -1.02
C PRO A 14 3.38 -0.04 -1.66
N GLY A 15 2.70 0.27 -2.76
CA GLY A 15 1.87 -0.72 -3.44
C GLY A 15 0.91 -0.14 -4.46
N GLY A 16 0.56 -0.99 -5.42
CA GLY A 16 -0.33 -0.66 -6.52
C GLY A 16 -1.03 -1.88 -7.09
N GLN A 17 -1.53 -1.76 -8.31
CA GLN A 17 -2.28 -2.82 -8.97
C GLN A 17 -1.33 -3.82 -9.63
N VAL A 18 -1.68 -5.11 -9.57
CA VAL A 18 -1.01 -6.14 -10.39
C VAL A 18 -1.42 -5.93 -11.86
N GLU A 19 -0.45 -5.87 -12.75
CA GLU A 19 -0.70 -5.71 -14.18
C GLU A 19 -1.16 -7.03 -14.84
N GLU A 20 -1.71 -6.94 -16.06
CA GLU A 20 -2.03 -8.14 -16.83
C GLU A 20 -0.74 -8.93 -17.12
N ASP A 21 -0.79 -10.25 -16.93
CA ASP A 21 0.34 -11.19 -17.06
C ASP A 21 1.50 -11.00 -16.05
N GLU A 22 1.30 -10.24 -14.98
CA GLU A 22 2.27 -10.05 -13.89
C GLU A 22 1.96 -10.94 -12.67
N ALA A 23 3.00 -11.54 -12.08
CA ALA A 23 2.85 -12.25 -10.81
C ALA A 23 2.85 -11.26 -9.62
N LEU A 24 2.11 -11.59 -8.54
CA LEU A 24 1.91 -10.68 -7.40
C LEU A 24 3.22 -10.24 -6.73
N ASP A 25 4.19 -11.13 -6.65
CA ASP A 25 5.52 -10.88 -6.09
C ASP A 25 6.34 -9.93 -6.98
N ILE A 26 6.22 -10.05 -8.30
CA ILE A 26 6.84 -9.14 -9.27
C ILE A 26 6.21 -7.75 -9.16
N ALA A 27 4.88 -7.67 -9.12
CA ALA A 27 4.15 -6.42 -8.91
C ALA A 27 4.56 -5.73 -7.60
N MET A 28 4.65 -6.50 -6.50
CA MET A 28 5.08 -5.98 -5.20
C MET A 28 6.49 -5.39 -5.25
N CYS A 29 7.44 -6.06 -5.90
CA CYS A 29 8.81 -5.56 -6.02
C CYS A 29 8.88 -4.31 -6.91
N ARG A 30 8.13 -4.29 -8.02
CA ARG A 30 8.04 -3.15 -8.93
C ARG A 30 7.50 -1.90 -8.23
N GLU A 31 6.38 -2.01 -7.54
CA GLU A 31 5.75 -0.89 -6.82
C GLU A 31 6.68 -0.33 -5.73
N VAL A 32 7.35 -1.20 -4.97
CA VAL A 32 8.35 -0.75 -3.99
C VAL A 32 9.48 0.02 -4.67
N GLN A 33 9.99 -0.48 -5.79
CA GLN A 33 11.07 0.16 -6.53
C GLN A 33 10.65 1.50 -7.14
N GLU A 34 9.44 1.61 -7.67
CA GLU A 34 8.89 2.84 -8.28
C GLU A 34 8.65 3.94 -7.23
N GLU A 35 8.10 3.57 -6.07
CA GLU A 35 7.67 4.54 -5.08
C GLU A 35 8.77 4.89 -4.05
N THR A 36 9.71 3.96 -3.77
CA THR A 36 10.78 4.15 -2.77
C THR A 36 12.19 4.23 -3.33
N GLU A 37 12.40 3.90 -4.61
CA GLU A 37 13.71 3.70 -5.22
C GLU A 37 14.53 2.53 -4.64
N ILE A 38 13.92 1.64 -3.84
CA ILE A 38 14.59 0.50 -3.19
C ILE A 38 14.22 -0.82 -3.87
N ALA A 39 15.23 -1.65 -4.16
CA ALA A 39 15.04 -3.04 -4.60
C ALA A 39 14.88 -3.98 -3.39
N VAL A 40 13.88 -4.87 -3.43
CA VAL A 40 13.56 -5.82 -2.35
C VAL A 40 13.35 -7.23 -2.89
N GLU A 41 13.48 -8.22 -2.02
CA GLU A 41 13.13 -9.62 -2.28
C GLU A 41 12.08 -10.08 -1.26
N PRO A 42 10.96 -10.67 -1.69
CA PRO A 42 9.89 -11.09 -0.79
C PRO A 42 10.31 -12.31 0.03
N LEU A 43 10.20 -12.21 1.36
CA LEU A 43 10.50 -13.31 2.28
C LEU A 43 9.32 -14.30 2.43
N GLY A 44 8.12 -13.89 2.05
CA GLY A 44 6.89 -14.68 2.19
C GLY A 44 5.65 -13.80 2.31
N ILE A 45 4.47 -14.43 2.30
CA ILE A 45 3.18 -13.74 2.41
C ILE A 45 2.72 -13.76 3.87
N THR A 46 2.51 -12.59 4.46
CA THR A 46 2.04 -12.46 5.85
C THR A 46 0.52 -12.44 5.98
N GLY A 47 -0.21 -12.06 4.93
CA GLY A 47 -1.67 -12.07 4.90
C GLY A 47 -2.24 -11.68 3.54
N VAL A 48 -3.41 -12.23 3.22
CA VAL A 48 -4.19 -11.86 2.03
C VAL A 48 -5.50 -11.26 2.50
N TYR A 49 -5.73 -10.00 2.15
CA TYR A 49 -6.92 -9.26 2.54
C TYR A 49 -7.80 -9.02 1.32
N TYR A 50 -8.96 -9.67 1.28
CA TYR A 50 -9.96 -9.45 0.22
C TYR A 50 -11.00 -8.44 0.72
N ILE A 51 -10.94 -7.22 0.19
CA ILE A 51 -11.86 -6.14 0.58
C ILE A 51 -13.12 -6.22 -0.28
N THR A 52 -14.20 -6.80 0.26
CA THR A 52 -15.49 -6.99 -0.41
C THR A 52 -16.51 -5.92 -0.07
N ARG A 53 -16.22 -4.63 -0.29
CA ARG A 53 -17.26 -3.57 -0.24
C ARG A 53 -17.00 -2.42 -1.20
N PRO A 54 -18.02 -1.92 -1.93
CA PRO A 54 -17.89 -0.68 -2.68
C PRO A 54 -17.96 0.48 -1.68
N LYS A 55 -16.87 1.24 -1.56
CA LYS A 55 -16.74 2.52 -0.83
C LYS A 55 -17.25 2.52 0.63
N ILE A 56 -16.34 2.32 1.58
CA ILE A 56 -16.50 2.92 2.92
C ILE A 56 -15.19 3.58 3.35
N PHE A 57 -15.22 4.90 3.40
CA PHE A 57 -14.16 5.77 3.87
C PHE A 57 -14.32 5.92 5.38
N TYR A 58 -13.54 5.19 6.18
CA TYR A 58 -13.52 5.41 7.63
C TYR A 58 -12.61 6.58 7.96
N ARG A 59 -13.21 7.77 8.01
CA ARG A 59 -12.60 8.97 8.59
C ARG A 59 -12.78 8.92 10.11
N TRP A 60 -11.67 8.95 10.85
CA TRP A 60 -11.69 9.10 12.30
C TRP A 60 -11.25 10.51 12.69
N PHE A 61 -12.06 11.16 13.53
CA PHE A 61 -11.72 12.39 14.23
C PHE A 61 -10.88 12.05 15.46
N PHE A 62 -9.73 12.68 15.62
CA PHE A 62 -9.04 12.69 16.91
C PHE A 62 -9.77 13.61 17.88
N ARG A 63 -9.97 13.14 19.10
CA ARG A 63 -10.27 13.99 20.25
C ARG A 63 -9.05 13.92 21.17
N PRO A 64 -8.26 14.98 21.32
CA PRO A 64 -7.14 14.96 22.25
C PRO A 64 -7.67 14.90 23.69
N ASN A 65 -7.06 14.04 24.50
CA ASN A 65 -7.10 14.11 25.96
C ASN A 65 -5.65 14.02 26.43
N GLY A 66 -5.15 15.10 27.03
CA GLY A 66 -3.78 15.20 27.58
C GLY A 66 -3.01 16.35 26.97
#